data_AF-A0A972XF76-F1
#
_entry.id   AF-A0A972XF76-F1
#
_cell.length_a   1.000
_cell.length_b   1.000
_cell.length_c   1.000
_cell.angle_alpha   90.00
_cell.angle_beta   90.00
_cell.angle_gamma   90.00
#
_symmetry.space_group_name_H-M   'P 1'
#
loop_
_entity.id
_entity.type
_entity.pdbx_description
1 polymer ?
#
loop_
_entity_poly.entity_id
_entity_poly.type
_entity_poly.pdbx_seq_one_letter_code
_entity_poly.pdbx_strand_id
1 'polypeptide(L)'
;MLNARSSTANRTTAGRWTVAAALLASTVTLLAACGGSATGGSDTGSSAPESSATTDSGTGSNTPVIRGNAVACTASASQTCAVAGTNAGEVVVSWGTMTPPNNVKYVGYEVKIKSGTGDWAGAGTGCSSGNMESAKNATGCTVTGLAAGTYSFKVAPVGKILGVTATASFVTRSPDVIVAGTPSAPVITAATSTESTTATVTFSAPTETGGSDITGYTVASDSGNITKTATTAGTVTVDGLTAGTSYTFTVTATNAAGFTSDKSAPSGTVTPVKTYAVGDTGPGGGKVFYRATTPFTSAGSACGSSCSYLEVGPRSAATITWCASTTTQVAGTFGTAVGTGYQNTQNMRNSTTTCATGAWQWATTTSGGLSDWYLPSKNELAFIYATRTAVSLVGDQSYWSSSQSYSDTAWYHQFAQSTGYEGMKKQPKYVLPVRAF
;
A
#
# COMPACT_ATOMS: atom_id res chain seq x y z
N MET A 1 -25.82 -69.95 5.31
CA MET A 1 -24.93 -69.99 4.13
C MET A 1 -23.77 -69.04 4.41
N LEU A 2 -22.67 -69.59 4.94
CA LEU A 2 -21.30 -69.53 4.40
C LEU A 2 -20.74 -68.09 4.26
N ASN A 3 -19.85 -67.65 5.17
CA ASN A 3 -18.37 -67.83 5.21
C ASN A 3 -17.67 -66.62 4.54
N ALA A 4 -16.56 -66.04 5.01
CA ALA A 4 -15.54 -66.40 6.02
C ALA A 4 -14.77 -65.11 6.44
N ARG A 5 -14.39 -64.94 7.73
CA ARG A 5 -13.00 -64.99 8.33
C ARG A 5 -12.07 -63.82 7.96
N SER A 6 -11.15 -63.30 8.79
CA SER A 6 -10.69 -63.53 10.19
C SER A 6 -9.45 -62.66 10.43
N SER A 7 -9.26 -62.16 11.66
CA SER A 7 -8.01 -61.92 12.43
C SER A 7 -6.86 -61.10 11.81
N THR A 8 -6.15 -60.22 12.52
CA THR A 8 -5.37 -60.51 13.75
C THR A 8 -4.99 -59.22 14.49
N ALA A 9 -4.99 -59.28 15.82
CA ALA A 9 -4.26 -58.38 16.71
C ALA A 9 -2.83 -58.92 16.91
N ASN A 10 -1.85 -58.04 17.12
CA ASN A 10 -0.66 -58.39 17.91
C ASN A 10 -0.14 -57.19 18.72
N ARG A 11 0.17 -57.47 19.99
CA ARG A 11 0.73 -56.56 21.01
C ARG A 11 2.24 -56.83 21.17
N THR A 12 2.89 -56.00 21.99
CA THR A 12 4.25 -56.09 22.61
C THR A 12 5.34 -55.32 21.83
N THR A 13 6.22 -54.49 22.40
CA THR A 13 6.66 -54.21 23.80
C THR A 13 7.60 -52.99 23.84
N ALA A 14 7.94 -52.54 25.07
CA ALA A 14 9.05 -51.64 25.49
C ALA A 14 8.70 -50.14 25.66
N GLY A 15 9.09 -49.44 26.73
CA GLY A 15 9.91 -49.79 27.89
C GLY A 15 10.26 -48.52 28.68
N ARG A 16 9.81 -48.51 29.95
CA ARG A 16 10.33 -47.81 31.16
C ARG A 16 11.12 -46.50 31.03
N TRP A 17 10.55 -45.46 31.64
CA TRP A 17 11.20 -44.23 32.10
C TRP A 17 11.83 -44.43 33.49
N THR A 18 13.12 -44.12 33.65
CA THR A 18 13.68 -43.85 34.99
C THR A 18 14.93 -42.96 34.93
N VAL A 19 14.89 -41.92 35.79
CA VAL A 19 15.97 -41.18 36.47
C VAL A 19 16.94 -40.33 35.64
N ALA A 20 16.77 -39.02 35.79
CA ALA A 20 17.78 -38.01 35.53
C ALA A 20 18.91 -38.11 36.57
N ALA A 21 20.13 -38.35 36.11
CA ALA A 21 21.34 -38.26 36.91
C ALA A 21 22.02 -36.91 36.65
N ALA A 22 22.19 -36.14 37.72
CA ALA A 22 23.03 -34.96 37.78
C ALA A 22 24.51 -35.35 37.61
N LEU A 23 25.27 -34.57 36.85
CA LEU A 23 26.73 -34.57 36.91
C LEU A 23 27.23 -33.13 37.01
N LEU A 24 27.69 -32.80 38.23
CA LEU A 24 28.69 -31.76 38.47
C LEU A 24 30.02 -32.21 37.86
N ALA A 25 30.71 -31.29 37.20
CA ALA A 25 32.15 -31.35 37.04
C ALA A 25 32.72 -29.95 37.31
N SER A 26 33.27 -29.79 38.51
CA SER A 26 34.17 -28.71 38.90
C SER A 26 35.61 -29.06 38.51
N THR A 27 36.49 -28.07 38.69
CA THR A 27 37.98 -28.11 38.74
C THR A 27 38.66 -27.78 37.39
N VAL A 28 39.76 -27.01 37.28
CA VAL A 28 40.76 -26.46 38.21
C VAL A 28 41.24 -25.11 37.62
N THR A 29 41.31 -24.04 38.43
CA THR A 29 42.13 -22.86 38.12
C THR A 29 43.44 -23.01 38.88
N LEU A 30 44.56 -23.06 38.17
CA LEU A 30 45.91 -23.01 38.76
C LEU A 30 46.38 -21.55 38.69
N LEU A 31 46.50 -20.88 39.83
CA LEU A 31 47.27 -19.64 39.95
C LEU A 31 48.21 -19.78 41.13
N ALA A 32 49.48 -20.05 40.84
CA ALA A 32 50.55 -19.96 41.81
C ALA A 32 51.12 -18.53 41.78
N ALA A 33 51.15 -17.93 42.96
CA ALA A 33 51.68 -16.63 43.26
C ALA A 33 53.21 -16.59 43.25
N CYS A 34 53.78 -15.41 43.02
CA CYS A 34 54.90 -14.95 43.84
C CYS A 34 54.74 -13.45 44.09
N GLY A 35 54.73 -13.10 45.37
CA GLY A 35 54.47 -11.76 45.89
C GLY A 35 55.71 -10.87 45.94
N GLY A 36 55.45 -9.59 46.15
CA GLY A 36 56.41 -8.56 46.51
C GLY A 36 55.65 -7.36 47.06
N SER A 37 55.44 -7.37 48.38
CA SER A 37 54.70 -6.37 49.14
C SER A 37 55.47 -5.05 49.24
N ALA A 38 54.79 -3.93 49.01
CA ALA A 38 55.07 -2.66 49.67
C ALA A 38 53.77 -1.83 49.78
N THR A 39 53.30 -1.71 51.02
CA THR A 39 52.34 -0.72 51.55
C THR A 39 52.79 0.70 51.21
N GLY A 40 51.98 1.73 50.94
CA GLY A 40 50.53 1.94 50.99
C GLY A 40 50.22 3.43 50.66
N GLY A 41 48.93 3.78 50.57
CA GLY A 41 48.39 5.17 50.54
C GLY A 41 48.06 5.71 49.16
N SER A 42 46.85 5.43 48.64
CA SER A 42 45.67 6.34 48.59
C SER A 42 45.88 7.57 47.68
N ASP A 43 45.38 7.50 46.43
CA ASP A 43 44.12 8.17 45.96
C ASP A 43 44.32 9.69 45.78
N THR A 44 44.16 10.34 44.63
CA THR A 44 43.15 10.21 43.56
C THR A 44 43.56 11.08 42.35
N GLY A 45 43.05 10.74 41.15
CA GLY A 45 42.42 11.74 40.29
C GLY A 45 43.23 12.47 39.21
N SER A 46 43.56 11.76 38.13
CA SER A 46 43.72 12.25 36.75
C SER A 46 42.52 13.14 36.34
N SER A 47 42.68 14.41 35.95
CA SER A 47 43.23 15.02 34.71
C SER A 47 42.21 15.30 33.60
N ALA A 48 42.10 16.58 33.24
CA ALA A 48 41.86 17.16 31.91
C ALA A 48 42.35 18.63 31.97
N PRO A 49 42.94 19.18 30.90
CA PRO A 49 42.09 19.83 29.90
C PRO A 49 42.58 19.73 28.42
N GLU A 50 41.62 19.98 27.52
CA GLU A 50 41.61 20.84 26.30
C GLU A 50 42.95 21.17 25.61
N SER A 51 43.10 21.40 24.30
CA SER A 51 42.29 21.74 23.11
C SER A 51 43.26 21.48 21.92
N SER A 52 42.94 21.54 20.62
CA SER A 52 42.41 22.65 19.84
C SER A 52 42.33 22.23 18.37
N ALA A 53 41.37 22.79 17.64
CA ALA A 53 41.07 22.58 16.23
C ALA A 53 42.14 23.11 15.26
N THR A 54 42.13 22.57 14.04
CA THR A 54 42.41 23.32 12.80
C THR A 54 41.54 22.82 11.64
N THR A 55 40.97 23.79 10.94
CA THR A 55 40.11 23.75 9.76
C THR A 55 40.81 23.26 8.49
N ASP A 56 40.12 22.53 7.61
CA ASP A 56 40.28 22.72 6.15
C ASP A 56 39.00 22.37 5.36
N SER A 57 38.86 23.14 4.30
CA SER A 57 37.81 23.40 3.34
C SER A 57 37.32 22.21 2.50
N GLY A 58 36.01 22.25 2.21
CA GLY A 58 35.29 21.21 1.51
C GLY A 58 35.47 21.21 0.00
N THR A 59 35.81 20.04 -0.52
CA THR A 59 35.30 19.51 -1.79
C THR A 59 34.37 18.35 -1.46
N GLY A 60 33.09 18.47 -1.81
CA GLY A 60 32.05 17.49 -1.52
C GLY A 60 32.34 16.14 -2.16
N SER A 61 32.96 15.24 -1.39
CA SER A 61 32.83 13.82 -1.59
C SER A 61 31.53 13.41 -0.92
N ASN A 62 30.52 13.06 -1.72
CA ASN A 62 29.36 12.31 -1.26
C ASN A 62 29.85 10.93 -0.80
N THR A 63 30.40 10.84 0.40
CA THR A 63 30.51 9.56 1.10
C THR A 63 29.09 9.11 1.46
N PRO A 64 28.63 7.95 0.99
CA PRO A 64 27.33 7.42 1.38
C PRO A 64 27.29 7.23 2.90
N VAL A 65 26.26 7.77 3.54
CA VAL A 65 25.94 7.52 4.94
C VAL A 65 25.77 6.01 5.15
N ILE A 66 26.54 5.44 6.08
CA ILE A 66 26.43 4.03 6.49
C ILE A 66 25.01 3.78 7.00
N ARG A 67 24.26 2.91 6.31
CA ARG A 67 22.93 2.42 6.75
C ARG A 67 22.75 0.92 6.48
N GLY A 68 23.78 0.14 6.76
CA GLY A 68 23.64 -1.29 7.05
C GLY A 68 23.73 -1.51 8.56
N ASN A 69 23.08 -2.55 9.10
CA ASN A 69 23.22 -2.98 10.48
C ASN A 69 24.69 -3.35 10.78
N ALA A 70 25.52 -2.35 11.09
CA ALA A 70 26.90 -2.55 11.45
C ALA A 70 26.99 -2.90 12.93
N VAL A 71 27.40 -4.14 13.23
CA VAL A 71 27.81 -4.51 14.59
C VAL A 71 29.16 -3.83 14.83
N ALA A 72 29.16 -2.72 15.57
CA ALA A 72 30.38 -2.02 15.95
C ALA A 72 31.25 -2.94 16.83
N CYS A 73 32.45 -3.29 16.35
CA CYS A 73 33.41 -4.09 17.10
C CYS A 73 34.57 -3.20 17.57
N THR A 74 34.94 -3.28 18.84
CA THR A 74 36.18 -2.69 19.38
C THR A 74 37.36 -3.59 19.02
N ALA A 75 38.29 -3.11 18.19
CA ALA A 75 39.43 -3.89 17.73
C ALA A 75 40.40 -4.25 18.88
N SER A 76 40.36 -5.50 19.33
CA SER A 76 41.40 -6.11 20.17
C SER A 76 42.32 -6.98 19.31
N ALA A 77 43.60 -7.07 19.67
CA ALA A 77 44.67 -7.78 18.94
C ALA A 77 44.42 -9.30 18.72
N SER A 78 43.31 -9.86 19.20
CA SER A 78 42.95 -11.28 19.06
C SER A 78 41.51 -11.53 18.59
N GLN A 79 40.76 -10.50 18.18
CA GLN A 79 39.36 -10.64 17.75
C GLN A 79 39.18 -10.56 16.23
N THR A 80 38.29 -11.39 15.69
CA THR A 80 37.81 -11.33 14.31
C THR A 80 36.51 -10.54 14.25
N CYS A 81 36.47 -9.54 13.37
CA CYS A 81 35.31 -8.68 13.15
C CYS A 81 34.85 -8.88 11.71
N ALA A 82 33.54 -8.85 11.49
CA ALA A 82 32.97 -8.89 10.15
C ALA A 82 31.81 -7.91 10.09
N VAL A 83 31.71 -7.16 8.99
CA VAL A 83 30.65 -6.18 8.76
C VAL A 83 30.21 -6.28 7.30
N ALA A 84 28.89 -6.21 7.05
CA ALA A 84 28.37 -6.18 5.68
C ALA A 84 28.97 -4.98 4.91
N GLY A 85 29.43 -5.24 3.70
CA GLY A 85 30.01 -4.25 2.81
C GLY A 85 28.97 -3.25 2.29
N THR A 86 29.42 -2.20 1.62
CA THR A 86 28.55 -1.20 1.00
C THR A 86 27.90 -1.70 -0.29
N ASN A 87 28.43 -2.78 -0.87
CA ASN A 87 27.89 -3.40 -2.07
C ASN A 87 27.09 -4.66 -1.72
N ALA A 88 26.08 -4.94 -2.53
CA ALA A 88 25.30 -6.16 -2.50
C ALA A 88 26.20 -7.41 -2.51
N GLY A 89 26.03 -8.29 -1.52
CA GLY A 89 26.76 -9.57 -1.47
C GLY A 89 28.21 -9.48 -1.01
N GLU A 90 28.64 -8.38 -0.39
CA GLU A 90 30.00 -8.23 0.13
C GLU A 90 30.04 -8.19 1.67
N VAL A 91 31.11 -8.72 2.26
CA VAL A 91 31.42 -8.62 3.70
C VAL A 91 32.89 -8.28 3.86
N VAL A 92 33.18 -7.21 4.61
CA VAL A 92 34.54 -6.87 5.02
C VAL A 92 34.84 -7.60 6.32
N VAL A 93 35.88 -8.42 6.31
CA VAL A 93 36.38 -9.15 7.48
C VAL A 93 37.69 -8.49 7.90
N SER A 94 37.82 -8.14 9.18
CA SER A 94 39.02 -7.52 9.73
C SER A 94 39.47 -8.20 11.01
N TRP A 95 40.78 -8.15 11.28
CA TRP A 95 41.38 -8.73 12.47
C TRP A 95 42.56 -7.89 12.96
N GLY A 96 42.84 -7.97 14.26
CA GLY A 96 44.01 -7.33 14.85
C GLY A 96 45.33 -7.97 14.39
N THR A 97 46.42 -7.24 14.56
CA THR A 97 47.77 -7.75 14.30
C THR A 97 48.10 -8.90 15.25
N MET A 98 48.45 -10.06 14.71
CA MET A 98 48.84 -11.23 15.49
C MET A 98 50.36 -11.30 15.60
N THR A 99 50.88 -11.57 16.81
CA THR A 99 52.32 -11.71 17.04
C THR A 99 52.73 -13.17 16.94
N PRO A 100 53.67 -13.54 16.05
CA PRO A 100 54.09 -14.93 15.93
C PRO A 100 54.87 -15.41 17.16
N PRO A 101 54.72 -16.68 17.56
CA PRO A 101 55.60 -17.30 18.54
C PRO A 101 57.07 -17.27 18.09
N ASN A 102 57.99 -17.28 19.05
CA ASN A 102 59.44 -17.27 18.78
C ASN A 102 59.81 -18.36 17.74
N ASN A 103 60.57 -17.98 16.71
CA ASN A 103 61.02 -18.80 15.56
C ASN A 103 59.98 -19.10 14.46
N VAL A 104 58.77 -18.54 14.51
CA VAL A 104 57.77 -18.65 13.43
C VAL A 104 57.71 -17.35 12.64
N LYS A 105 57.73 -17.43 11.31
CA LYS A 105 57.37 -16.30 10.44
C LYS A 105 55.96 -16.48 9.93
N TYR A 106 55.08 -15.51 10.17
CA TYR A 106 53.78 -15.50 9.48
C TYR A 106 53.98 -15.14 8.01
N VAL A 107 53.34 -15.92 7.15
CA VAL A 107 53.37 -15.81 5.69
C VAL A 107 51.99 -15.52 5.11
N GLY A 108 50.99 -15.29 5.97
CA GLY A 108 49.62 -14.97 5.58
C GLY A 108 48.58 -15.29 6.65
N TYR A 109 47.32 -15.28 6.24
CA TYR A 109 46.13 -15.64 7.00
C TYR A 109 45.16 -16.51 6.18
N GLU A 110 44.48 -17.42 6.86
CA GLU A 110 43.40 -18.22 6.32
C GLU A 110 42.06 -17.78 6.94
N VAL A 111 41.12 -17.37 6.09
CA VAL A 111 39.76 -17.00 6.50
C VAL A 111 38.80 -18.11 6.12
N LYS A 112 38.03 -18.58 7.11
CA LYS A 112 36.91 -19.49 6.90
C LYS A 112 35.59 -18.73 7.06
N ILE A 113 34.61 -19.10 6.26
CA ILE A 113 33.23 -18.63 6.30
C ILE A 113 32.31 -19.81 6.59
N LYS A 114 31.20 -19.56 7.28
CA LYS A 114 30.06 -20.47 7.31
C LYS A 114 28.76 -19.70 7.09
N SER A 115 27.79 -20.33 6.45
CA SER A 115 26.42 -19.82 6.33
C SER A 115 25.55 -20.47 7.41
N GLY A 116 24.92 -19.66 8.27
CA GLY A 116 24.08 -20.13 9.37
C GLY A 116 24.74 -21.19 10.26
N THR A 117 24.11 -22.36 10.34
CA THR A 117 24.59 -23.54 11.08
C THR A 117 25.43 -24.51 10.24
N GLY A 118 25.74 -24.16 8.98
CA GLY A 118 26.53 -25.00 8.08
C GLY A 118 28.00 -25.11 8.49
N ASP A 119 28.71 -25.95 7.73
CA ASP A 119 30.12 -26.21 7.95
C ASP A 119 31.02 -25.03 7.53
N TRP A 120 32.20 -24.97 8.14
CA TRP A 120 33.21 -23.98 7.81
C TRP A 120 33.88 -24.31 6.47
N ALA A 121 33.70 -23.41 5.49
CA ALA A 121 34.35 -23.46 4.18
C ALA A 121 35.43 -22.37 4.06
N GLY A 122 36.30 -22.47 3.06
CA GLY A 122 37.20 -21.37 2.70
C GLY A 122 36.42 -20.17 2.19
N ALA A 123 36.78 -18.95 2.61
CA ALA A 123 36.07 -17.73 2.25
C ALA A 123 36.29 -17.26 0.78
N GLY A 124 36.87 -18.09 -0.09
CA GLY A 124 37.04 -17.81 -1.51
C GLY A 124 38.20 -16.85 -1.86
N THR A 125 38.22 -16.43 -3.13
CA THR A 125 39.25 -15.58 -3.75
C THR A 125 39.21 -14.18 -3.14
N GLY A 126 40.34 -13.69 -2.62
CA GLY A 126 40.46 -12.38 -1.95
C GLY A 126 40.71 -12.47 -0.43
N CYS A 127 40.32 -13.58 0.21
CA CYS A 127 40.53 -13.83 1.65
C CYS A 127 41.33 -15.12 1.95
N SER A 128 41.67 -15.89 0.92
CA SER A 128 42.47 -17.10 1.03
C SER A 128 43.92 -16.75 0.67
N SER A 129 44.76 -16.39 1.64
CA SER A 129 46.18 -16.19 1.34
C SER A 129 46.93 -17.51 1.43
N GLY A 130 47.01 -18.21 0.30
CA GLY A 130 48.04 -19.23 0.12
C GLY A 130 49.40 -18.54 0.11
N ASN A 131 50.31 -18.96 1.01
CA ASN A 131 51.78 -18.80 0.95
C ASN A 131 52.34 -17.55 0.22
N MET A 132 51.90 -16.33 0.58
CA MET A 132 52.42 -15.10 0.01
C MET A 132 52.92 -14.16 1.11
N GLU A 133 54.24 -13.96 1.16
CA GLU A 133 54.92 -13.04 2.08
C GLU A 133 54.31 -11.61 2.08
N SER A 134 53.65 -11.21 0.99
CA SER A 134 52.92 -9.96 0.83
C SER A 134 51.66 -9.83 1.69
N ALA A 135 51.08 -10.95 2.16
CA ALA A 135 49.84 -10.98 2.94
C ALA A 135 50.07 -11.05 4.47
N LYS A 136 51.32 -11.16 4.93
CA LYS A 136 51.64 -11.32 6.37
C LYS A 136 51.21 -10.15 7.26
N ASN A 137 51.10 -8.96 6.67
CA ASN A 137 50.68 -7.73 7.36
C ASN A 137 49.20 -7.37 7.10
N ALA A 138 48.43 -8.23 6.41
CA ALA A 138 47.02 -7.97 6.18
C ALA A 138 46.26 -7.98 7.51
N THR A 139 45.42 -6.96 7.72
CA THR A 139 44.52 -6.83 8.88
C THR A 139 43.05 -6.96 8.47
N GLY A 140 42.80 -7.42 7.25
CA GLY A 140 41.46 -7.62 6.73
C GLY A 140 41.45 -8.09 5.29
N CYS A 141 40.26 -8.46 4.83
CA CYS A 141 39.97 -8.83 3.46
C CYS A 141 38.48 -8.63 3.16
N THR A 142 38.09 -8.57 1.89
CA THR A 142 36.69 -8.47 1.46
C THR A 142 36.27 -9.78 0.82
N VAL A 143 35.20 -10.38 1.34
CA VAL A 143 34.53 -11.54 0.76
C VAL A 143 33.39 -11.02 -0.11
N THR A 144 33.36 -11.43 -1.38
CA THR A 144 32.36 -10.98 -2.36
C THR A 144 31.56 -12.16 -2.90
N GLY A 145 30.45 -11.86 -3.59
CA GLY A 145 29.61 -12.90 -4.20
C GLY A 145 28.81 -13.74 -3.20
N LEU A 146 28.57 -13.20 -2.01
CA LEU A 146 27.73 -13.86 -1.01
C LEU A 146 26.25 -13.70 -1.37
N ALA A 147 25.51 -14.80 -1.26
CA ALA A 147 24.06 -14.77 -1.34
C ALA A 147 23.47 -14.08 -0.11
N ALA A 148 22.19 -13.73 -0.16
CA ALA A 148 21.48 -13.22 1.01
C ALA A 148 21.46 -14.27 2.11
N GLY A 149 21.76 -13.86 3.34
CA GLY A 149 21.78 -14.79 4.48
C GLY A 149 22.69 -14.35 5.62
N THR A 150 22.77 -15.21 6.62
CA THR A 150 23.57 -14.98 7.83
C THR A 150 24.89 -15.72 7.74
N TYR A 151 25.99 -15.00 7.94
CA TYR A 151 27.34 -15.54 7.85
C TYR A 151 28.14 -15.29 9.11
N SER A 152 29.03 -16.22 9.46
CA SER A 152 30.07 -15.97 10.45
C SER A 152 31.44 -16.32 9.88
N PHE A 153 32.47 -15.67 10.41
CA PHE A 153 33.84 -15.76 9.93
C PHE A 153 34.78 -16.18 11.06
N LYS A 154 35.88 -16.85 10.71
CA LYS A 154 37.02 -17.07 11.62
C LYS A 154 38.31 -16.98 10.84
N VAL A 155 39.36 -16.53 11.52
CA VAL A 155 40.67 -16.28 10.90
C VAL A 155 41.73 -17.03 11.69
N ALA A 156 42.72 -17.59 10.98
CA ALA A 156 43.92 -18.17 11.55
C ALA A 156 45.15 -17.62 10.82
N PRO A 157 46.25 -17.30 11.54
CA PRO A 157 47.50 -16.96 10.89
C PRO A 157 48.14 -18.22 10.28
N VAL A 158 48.79 -18.05 9.14
CA VAL A 158 49.55 -19.09 8.45
C VAL A 158 51.03 -18.83 8.70
N GLY A 159 51.69 -19.77 9.38
CA GLY A 159 53.11 -19.70 9.72
C GLY A 159 53.98 -20.57 8.82
N LYS A 160 55.27 -20.25 8.75
CA LYS A 160 56.30 -21.08 8.12
C LYS A 160 57.43 -21.35 9.11
N ILE A 161 57.77 -22.63 9.27
CA ILE A 161 58.89 -23.11 10.10
C ILE A 161 59.77 -23.98 9.22
N LEU A 162 61.04 -23.62 9.05
CA LEU A 162 62.05 -24.42 8.32
C LEU A 162 61.59 -24.90 6.93
N GLY A 163 60.82 -24.08 6.20
CA GLY A 163 60.32 -24.45 4.87
C GLY A 163 58.92 -25.04 4.85
N VAL A 164 58.40 -25.50 5.99
CA VAL A 164 57.06 -26.11 6.13
C VAL A 164 56.03 -25.05 6.48
N THR A 165 54.95 -24.97 5.69
CA THR A 165 53.82 -24.05 5.93
C THR A 165 52.74 -24.77 6.73
N ALA A 166 52.22 -24.13 7.78
CA ALA A 166 51.12 -24.66 8.59
C ALA A 166 50.15 -23.55 9.02
N THR A 167 48.85 -23.86 9.04
CA THR A 167 47.83 -22.97 9.60
C THR A 167 47.78 -23.15 11.12
N ALA A 168 47.82 -22.05 11.88
CA ALA A 168 47.63 -22.09 13.32
C ALA A 168 46.16 -22.37 13.69
N SER A 169 45.87 -22.51 14.99
CA SER A 169 44.49 -22.59 15.46
C SER A 169 43.73 -21.29 15.15
N PHE A 170 42.45 -21.40 14.81
CA PHE A 170 41.58 -20.24 14.55
C PHE A 170 41.37 -19.43 15.83
N VAL A 171 41.54 -18.12 15.72
CA VAL A 171 41.82 -17.25 16.88
C VAL A 171 40.55 -16.78 17.59
N THR A 172 39.40 -16.68 16.91
CA THR A 172 38.03 -16.52 17.45
C THR A 172 37.02 -16.40 16.30
N ARG A 173 35.72 -16.64 16.57
CA ARG A 173 34.59 -16.49 15.62
C ARG A 173 34.06 -15.05 15.66
N SER A 174 33.76 -14.46 14.50
CA SER A 174 33.04 -13.18 14.42
C SER A 174 31.61 -13.30 14.97
N PRO A 175 30.96 -12.18 15.33
CA PRO A 175 29.51 -12.11 15.37
C PRO A 175 28.90 -12.51 14.03
N ASP A 176 27.61 -12.87 14.05
CA ASP A 176 26.87 -13.14 12.83
C ASP A 176 26.62 -11.84 12.07
N VAL A 177 26.85 -11.88 10.75
CA VAL A 177 26.66 -10.77 9.81
C VAL A 177 25.55 -11.15 8.85
N ILE A 178 24.61 -10.22 8.63
CA ILE A 178 23.53 -10.39 7.66
C ILE A 178 23.95 -9.74 6.35
N VAL A 179 24.00 -10.54 5.28
CA VAL A 179 24.13 -10.05 3.91
C VAL A 179 22.72 -9.84 3.37
N ALA A 180 22.41 -8.60 3.04
CA ALA A 180 21.09 -8.23 2.54
C ALA A 180 20.86 -8.76 1.11
N GLY A 181 19.60 -9.01 0.78
CA GLY A 181 19.13 -9.38 -0.55
C GLY A 181 17.80 -8.72 -0.89
N THR A 182 17.17 -9.24 -1.95
CA THR A 182 15.84 -8.82 -2.39
C THR A 182 14.78 -9.19 -1.36
N PRO A 183 13.91 -8.25 -0.95
CA PRO A 183 12.71 -8.60 -0.20
C PRO A 183 11.79 -9.53 -0.98
N SER A 184 10.91 -10.26 -0.29
CA SER A 184 9.78 -10.91 -0.95
C SER A 184 8.80 -9.86 -1.49
N ALA A 185 7.92 -10.24 -2.43
CA ALA A 185 6.94 -9.32 -2.99
C ALA A 185 5.91 -8.90 -1.93
N PRO A 186 5.46 -7.63 -1.92
CA PRO A 186 4.28 -7.19 -1.18
C PRO A 186 3.01 -7.95 -1.61
N VAL A 187 1.97 -7.88 -0.79
CA VAL A 187 0.66 -8.47 -1.11
C VAL A 187 -0.40 -7.38 -1.13
N ILE A 188 -1.05 -7.17 -2.28
CA ILE A 188 -2.22 -6.29 -2.37
C ILE A 188 -3.41 -6.98 -1.72
N THR A 189 -4.05 -6.30 -0.77
CA THR A 189 -5.22 -6.79 -0.06
C THR A 189 -6.52 -6.18 -0.57
N ALA A 190 -6.48 -4.95 -1.10
CA ALA A 190 -7.63 -4.30 -1.72
C ALA A 190 -7.20 -3.24 -2.73
N ALA A 191 -8.00 -3.05 -3.78
CA ALA A 191 -7.92 -1.89 -4.65
C ALA A 191 -9.33 -1.41 -4.99
N THR A 192 -9.61 -0.12 -4.78
CA THR A 192 -10.97 0.44 -4.89
C THR A 192 -10.94 1.82 -5.53
N SER A 193 -11.88 2.09 -6.44
CA SER A 193 -12.12 3.44 -6.97
C SER A 193 -12.58 4.36 -5.83
N THR A 194 -12.05 5.57 -5.78
CA THR A 194 -12.53 6.60 -4.83
C THR A 194 -13.23 7.75 -5.53
N GLU A 195 -12.70 8.21 -6.67
CA GLU A 195 -13.31 9.25 -7.51
C GLU A 195 -13.15 8.93 -9.01
N SER A 196 -13.51 9.87 -9.88
CA SER A 196 -13.37 9.73 -11.33
C SER A 196 -11.91 9.59 -11.80
N THR A 197 -10.93 10.02 -11.00
CA THR A 197 -9.51 10.03 -11.41
C THR A 197 -8.57 9.48 -10.34
N THR A 198 -9.11 8.82 -9.31
CA THR A 198 -8.34 8.32 -8.17
C THR A 198 -8.82 6.95 -7.71
N ALA A 199 -7.89 6.16 -7.19
CA ALA A 199 -8.16 4.88 -6.55
C ALA A 199 -7.27 4.71 -5.32
N THR A 200 -7.69 3.90 -4.36
CA THR A 200 -6.86 3.48 -3.23
C THR A 200 -6.37 2.06 -3.44
N VAL A 201 -5.08 1.82 -3.21
CA VAL A 201 -4.46 0.49 -3.20
C VAL A 201 -3.95 0.22 -1.79
N THR A 202 -4.45 -0.84 -1.16
CA THR A 202 -4.04 -1.28 0.17
C THR A 202 -3.24 -2.56 0.05
N PHE A 203 -2.09 -2.61 0.72
CA PHE A 203 -1.19 -3.76 0.66
C PHE A 203 -0.47 -3.98 2.00
N SER A 204 -0.02 -5.21 2.23
CA SER A 204 0.86 -5.57 3.35
C SER A 204 2.33 -5.56 2.95
N ALA A 205 3.20 -5.38 3.93
CA ALA A 205 4.64 -5.49 3.75
C ALA A 205 5.06 -6.91 3.29
N PRO A 206 6.24 -7.05 2.66
CA PRO A 206 6.89 -8.34 2.48
C PRO A 206 6.99 -9.14 3.77
N THR A 207 6.84 -10.46 3.69
CA THR A 207 7.11 -11.36 4.82
C THR A 207 8.61 -11.43 5.15
N GLU A 208 9.45 -11.35 4.11
CA GLU A 208 10.90 -11.39 4.21
C GLU A 208 11.46 -10.07 3.68
N THR A 209 12.22 -9.35 4.49
CA THR A 209 12.79 -8.06 4.10
C THR A 209 14.09 -8.19 3.30
N GLY A 210 14.57 -9.42 3.12
CA GLY A 210 15.88 -9.69 2.59
C GLY A 210 17.01 -9.32 3.56
N GLY A 211 16.75 -9.22 4.86
CA GLY A 211 17.79 -8.95 5.87
C GLY A 211 18.16 -7.47 6.06
N SER A 212 17.39 -6.55 5.47
CA SER A 212 17.52 -5.10 5.65
C SER A 212 16.14 -4.46 5.71
N ASP A 213 15.96 -3.40 6.50
CA ASP A 213 14.65 -2.78 6.72
C ASP A 213 14.02 -2.26 5.42
N ILE A 214 12.70 -2.41 5.27
CA ILE A 214 11.98 -1.83 4.13
C ILE A 214 11.89 -0.32 4.29
N THR A 215 12.33 0.43 3.28
CA THR A 215 12.37 1.89 3.28
C THR A 215 11.36 2.53 2.34
N GLY A 216 10.77 1.76 1.42
CA GLY A 216 9.77 2.30 0.51
C GLY A 216 9.03 1.24 -0.30
N TYR A 217 7.96 1.70 -0.93
CA TYR A 217 7.07 0.95 -1.78
C TYR A 217 6.76 1.77 -3.03
N THR A 218 6.59 1.09 -4.17
CA THR A 218 6.12 1.72 -5.41
C THR A 218 4.89 0.97 -5.91
N VAL A 219 3.75 1.66 -5.94
CA VAL A 219 2.52 1.21 -6.59
C VAL A 219 2.56 1.65 -8.05
N ALA A 220 2.28 0.76 -8.99
CA ALA A 220 2.25 1.05 -10.42
C ALA A 220 0.98 0.50 -11.08
N SER A 221 0.40 1.27 -12.02
CA SER A 221 -0.65 0.77 -12.92
C SER A 221 -0.11 -0.32 -13.85
N ASP A 222 -1.00 -1.09 -14.44
CA ASP A 222 -0.74 -2.11 -15.47
C ASP A 222 0.12 -1.63 -16.65
N SER A 223 -0.14 -0.40 -17.13
CA SER A 223 0.68 0.26 -18.17
C SER A 223 2.04 0.78 -17.66
N GLY A 224 2.24 0.85 -16.34
CA GLY A 224 3.45 1.41 -15.72
C GLY A 224 3.55 2.94 -15.77
N ASN A 225 2.66 3.63 -16.48
CA ASN A 225 2.72 5.08 -16.67
C ASN A 225 2.29 5.89 -15.44
N ILE A 226 1.51 5.29 -14.55
CA ILE A 226 1.03 5.92 -13.33
C ILE A 226 1.69 5.19 -12.16
N THR A 227 2.47 5.93 -11.38
CA THR A 227 3.19 5.40 -10.21
C THR A 227 2.98 6.27 -8.98
N LYS A 228 2.96 5.64 -7.80
CA LYS A 228 2.90 6.33 -6.52
C LYS A 228 3.83 5.65 -5.53
N THR A 229 4.60 6.44 -4.79
CA THR A 229 5.52 5.93 -3.76
C THR A 229 4.92 6.07 -2.36
N ALA A 230 5.32 5.18 -1.46
CA ALA A 230 5.00 5.23 -0.03
C ALA A 230 6.18 4.75 0.80
N THR A 231 6.30 5.21 2.05
CA THR A 231 7.38 4.81 2.96
C THR A 231 6.98 3.65 3.88
N THR A 232 5.67 3.42 4.05
CA THR A 232 5.12 2.35 4.90
C THR A 232 4.10 1.53 4.12
N ALA A 233 3.91 0.28 4.52
CA ALA A 233 2.78 -0.51 4.03
C ALA A 233 1.46 0.08 4.53
N GLY A 234 0.37 -0.18 3.80
CA GLY A 234 -0.94 0.36 4.11
C GLY A 234 -1.68 0.81 2.85
N THR A 235 -2.56 1.79 3.02
CA THR A 235 -3.38 2.35 1.93
C THR A 235 -2.69 3.53 1.28
N VAL A 236 -2.56 3.48 -0.05
CA VAL A 236 -1.99 4.54 -0.88
C VAL A 236 -3.04 5.00 -1.89
N THR A 237 -3.23 6.31 -2.02
CA THR A 237 -4.07 6.90 -3.07
C THR A 237 -3.25 7.12 -4.33
N VAL A 238 -3.67 6.46 -5.42
CA VAL A 238 -3.18 6.65 -6.78
C VAL A 238 -4.07 7.67 -7.48
N ASP A 239 -3.46 8.70 -8.04
CA ASP A 239 -4.10 9.81 -8.76
C ASP A 239 -3.70 9.81 -10.25
N GLY A 240 -4.29 10.70 -11.04
CA GLY A 240 -4.01 10.82 -12.47
C GLY A 240 -4.63 9.73 -13.34
N LEU A 241 -5.59 8.97 -12.81
CA LEU A 241 -6.30 7.94 -13.57
C LEU A 241 -7.33 8.58 -14.51
N THR A 242 -7.65 7.90 -15.60
CA THR A 242 -8.69 8.32 -16.54
C THR A 242 -10.05 7.73 -16.13
N ALA A 243 -11.06 8.58 -16.02
CA ALA A 243 -12.43 8.17 -15.68
C ALA A 243 -12.96 7.10 -16.65
N GLY A 244 -13.59 6.06 -16.12
CA GLY A 244 -14.15 4.96 -16.91
C GLY A 244 -13.12 4.01 -17.52
N THR A 245 -11.82 4.25 -17.37
CA THR A 245 -10.77 3.33 -17.84
C THR A 245 -10.47 2.29 -16.77
N SER A 246 -10.40 1.02 -17.15
CA SER A 246 -10.05 -0.07 -16.23
C SER A 246 -8.55 -0.14 -16.00
N TYR A 247 -8.14 -0.28 -14.74
CA TYR A 247 -6.75 -0.44 -14.32
C TYR A 247 -6.59 -1.67 -13.42
N THR A 248 -5.39 -2.25 -13.42
CA THR A 248 -4.92 -3.08 -12.30
C THR A 248 -3.64 -2.47 -11.74
N PHE A 249 -3.30 -2.82 -10.50
CA PHE A 249 -2.12 -2.27 -9.82
C PHE A 249 -1.19 -3.38 -9.34
N THR A 250 0.12 -3.10 -9.33
CA THR A 250 1.14 -3.93 -8.69
C THR A 250 1.95 -3.09 -7.71
N VAL A 251 2.55 -3.73 -6.71
CA VAL A 251 3.40 -3.07 -5.70
C VAL A 251 4.76 -3.76 -5.63
N THR A 252 5.83 -2.99 -5.58
CA THR A 252 7.19 -3.45 -5.20
C THR A 252 7.61 -2.81 -3.88
N ALA A 253 8.54 -3.46 -3.16
CA ALA A 253 9.17 -2.93 -1.95
C ALA A 253 10.67 -2.73 -2.18
N THR A 254 11.25 -1.69 -1.58
CA THR A 254 12.69 -1.41 -1.58
C THR A 254 13.21 -1.37 -0.15
N ASN A 255 14.31 -2.08 0.13
CA ASN A 255 14.96 -2.06 1.44
C ASN A 255 16.11 -1.03 1.53
N ALA A 256 16.62 -0.80 2.74
CA ALA A 256 17.66 0.19 3.01
C ALA A 256 19.00 -0.12 2.31
N ALA A 257 19.22 -1.39 1.95
CA ALA A 257 20.35 -1.84 1.13
C ALA A 257 20.16 -1.59 -0.38
N GLY A 258 19.01 -1.06 -0.81
CA GLY A 258 18.71 -0.67 -2.19
C GLY A 258 18.14 -1.78 -3.07
N PHE A 259 17.90 -2.99 -2.52
CA PHE A 259 17.27 -4.06 -3.30
C PHE A 259 15.76 -3.82 -3.42
N THR A 260 15.24 -4.09 -4.62
CA THR A 260 13.80 -4.02 -4.91
C THR A 260 13.24 -5.42 -5.13
N SER A 261 12.07 -5.69 -4.55
CA SER A 261 11.37 -6.96 -4.70
C SER A 261 10.84 -7.16 -6.12
N ASP A 262 10.43 -8.39 -6.43
CA ASP A 262 9.49 -8.64 -7.52
C ASP A 262 8.17 -7.88 -7.28
N LYS A 263 7.40 -7.69 -8.36
CA LYS A 263 6.05 -7.13 -8.29
C LYS A 263 5.13 -8.09 -7.55
N SER A 264 4.21 -7.54 -6.76
CA SER A 264 3.06 -8.28 -6.25
C SER A 264 2.25 -8.90 -7.40
N ALA A 265 1.39 -9.86 -7.07
CA ALA A 265 0.28 -10.19 -7.97
C ALA A 265 -0.54 -8.92 -8.29
N PRO A 266 -1.09 -8.79 -9.52
CA PRO A 266 -1.96 -7.67 -9.86
C PRO A 266 -3.19 -7.62 -8.94
N SER A 267 -3.65 -6.41 -8.64
CA SER A 267 -4.94 -6.21 -7.98
C SER A 267 -6.11 -6.70 -8.85
N GLY A 268 -7.30 -6.77 -8.25
CA GLY A 268 -8.53 -6.79 -9.05
C GLY A 268 -8.65 -5.53 -9.92
N THR A 269 -9.47 -5.61 -10.97
CA THR A 269 -9.75 -4.48 -11.86
C THR A 269 -10.45 -3.35 -11.13
N VAL A 270 -9.91 -2.14 -11.26
CA VAL A 270 -10.49 -0.90 -10.75
C VAL A 270 -10.83 0.01 -11.92
N THR A 271 -12.09 0.41 -12.03
CA THR A 271 -12.53 1.42 -13.00
C THR A 271 -12.88 2.69 -12.23
N PRO A 272 -12.08 3.76 -12.30
CA PRO A 272 -12.34 5.02 -11.63
C PRO A 272 -13.66 5.61 -12.08
N VAL A 273 -14.59 5.70 -11.14
CA VAL A 273 -15.92 6.29 -11.34
C VAL A 273 -16.21 7.20 -10.16
N LYS A 274 -16.72 8.39 -10.46
CA LYS A 274 -17.17 9.29 -9.41
C LYS A 274 -18.47 8.75 -8.82
N THR A 275 -18.48 8.54 -7.52
CA THR A 275 -19.72 8.30 -6.76
C THR A 275 -20.22 9.62 -6.19
N TYR A 276 -21.53 9.79 -6.14
CA TYR A 276 -22.14 11.01 -5.62
C TYR A 276 -23.03 10.69 -4.42
N ALA A 277 -22.94 11.47 -3.37
CA ALA A 277 -23.88 11.51 -2.26
C ALA A 277 -25.04 12.48 -2.58
N VAL A 278 -26.15 12.32 -1.87
CA VAL A 278 -27.26 13.29 -1.91
C VAL A 278 -26.76 14.64 -1.38
N GLY A 279 -26.97 15.72 -2.14
CA GLY A 279 -26.47 17.07 -1.86
C GLY A 279 -25.18 17.44 -2.60
N ASP A 280 -24.48 16.46 -3.19
CA ASP A 280 -23.31 16.73 -4.03
C ASP A 280 -23.70 17.48 -5.29
N THR A 281 -22.76 18.25 -5.84
CA THR A 281 -22.94 18.86 -7.17
C THR A 281 -22.67 17.81 -8.24
N GLY A 282 -23.71 17.48 -9.02
CA GLY A 282 -23.65 16.55 -10.13
C GLY A 282 -22.99 17.15 -11.40
N PRO A 283 -22.81 16.34 -12.46
CA PRO A 283 -22.11 16.74 -13.67
C PRO A 283 -22.84 17.83 -14.46
N GLY A 284 -24.15 18.00 -14.30
CA GLY A 284 -24.91 19.11 -14.89
C GLY A 284 -24.85 20.41 -14.07
N GLY A 285 -24.10 20.42 -12.97
CA GLY A 285 -24.06 21.55 -12.02
C GLY A 285 -25.29 21.62 -11.11
N GLY A 286 -26.19 20.63 -11.18
CA GLY A 286 -27.31 20.48 -10.27
C GLY A 286 -26.90 19.83 -8.95
N LYS A 287 -27.85 19.69 -8.03
CA LYS A 287 -27.67 18.96 -6.77
C LYS A 287 -28.25 17.56 -6.86
N VAL A 288 -27.47 16.56 -6.48
CA VAL A 288 -27.92 15.16 -6.47
C VAL A 288 -29.00 14.99 -5.41
N PHE A 289 -30.20 14.60 -5.83
CA PHE A 289 -31.35 14.39 -4.93
C PHE A 289 -31.73 12.92 -4.79
N TYR A 290 -31.23 12.06 -5.70
CA TYR A 290 -31.52 10.64 -5.68
C TYR A 290 -30.28 9.85 -6.08
N ARG A 291 -30.01 8.80 -5.30
CA ARG A 291 -29.02 7.77 -5.58
C ARG A 291 -29.71 6.42 -5.54
N ALA A 292 -29.67 5.70 -6.65
CA ALA A 292 -30.28 4.40 -6.76
C ALA A 292 -29.45 3.33 -6.03
N THR A 293 -30.11 2.37 -5.39
CA THR A 293 -29.47 1.16 -4.84
C THR A 293 -29.19 0.14 -5.94
N THR A 294 -30.00 0.15 -7.00
CA THR A 294 -29.83 -0.62 -8.24
C THR A 294 -30.03 0.32 -9.43
N PRO A 295 -29.24 0.22 -10.52
CA PRO A 295 -29.43 1.07 -11.69
C PRO A 295 -30.86 1.03 -12.23
N PHE A 296 -31.36 2.17 -12.72
CA PHE A 296 -32.69 2.32 -13.28
C PHE A 296 -32.64 2.81 -14.73
N THR A 297 -33.74 2.64 -15.45
CA THR A 297 -33.87 3.08 -16.84
C THR A 297 -34.50 4.46 -16.92
N SER A 298 -33.81 5.40 -17.57
CA SER A 298 -34.35 6.67 -18.05
C SER A 298 -34.05 6.78 -19.56
N ALA A 299 -34.88 6.11 -20.36
CA ALA A 299 -34.63 5.90 -21.78
C ALA A 299 -34.47 7.23 -22.53
N GLY A 300 -33.34 7.39 -23.22
CA GLY A 300 -33.01 8.60 -23.98
C GLY A 300 -32.32 9.73 -23.20
N SER A 301 -32.16 9.59 -21.87
CA SER A 301 -31.23 10.42 -21.08
C SER A 301 -29.78 9.95 -21.27
N ALA A 302 -28.80 10.71 -20.76
CA ALA A 302 -27.37 10.38 -20.94
C ALA A 302 -26.96 8.99 -20.43
N CYS A 303 -27.57 8.49 -19.35
CA CYS A 303 -27.28 7.18 -18.77
C CYS A 303 -28.16 6.04 -19.30
N GLY A 304 -29.17 6.35 -20.14
CA GLY A 304 -30.01 5.34 -20.81
C GLY A 304 -30.66 4.33 -19.85
N SER A 305 -30.25 3.07 -19.92
CA SER A 305 -30.80 1.96 -19.12
C SER A 305 -30.05 1.66 -17.83
N SER A 306 -28.99 2.41 -17.51
CA SER A 306 -28.11 2.14 -16.37
C SER A 306 -27.84 3.38 -15.51
N CYS A 307 -28.87 4.21 -15.31
CA CYS A 307 -28.80 5.42 -14.51
C CYS A 307 -28.65 5.09 -13.02
N SER A 308 -27.80 5.84 -12.33
CA SER A 308 -27.56 5.65 -10.90
C SER A 308 -27.94 6.87 -10.08
N TYR A 309 -27.98 8.05 -10.69
CA TYR A 309 -28.19 9.31 -10.00
C TYR A 309 -29.24 10.17 -10.70
N LEU A 310 -29.91 11.01 -9.91
CA LEU A 310 -30.67 12.16 -10.42
C LEU A 310 -30.17 13.43 -9.75
N GLU A 311 -30.00 14.48 -10.55
CA GLU A 311 -29.73 15.84 -10.08
C GLU A 311 -30.88 16.79 -10.41
N VAL A 312 -31.14 17.73 -9.50
CA VAL A 312 -32.07 18.84 -9.69
C VAL A 312 -31.27 20.08 -10.04
N GLY A 313 -31.67 20.78 -11.09
CA GLY A 313 -30.91 21.88 -11.65
C GLY A 313 -30.82 23.06 -10.68
N PRO A 314 -29.81 23.94 -10.86
CA PRO A 314 -29.52 25.04 -9.95
C PRO A 314 -30.55 26.19 -10.00
N ARG A 315 -31.60 26.07 -10.82
CA ARG A 315 -32.59 27.11 -11.07
C ARG A 315 -34.01 26.55 -10.93
N SER A 316 -34.91 27.40 -10.46
CA SER A 316 -36.35 27.19 -10.56
C SER A 316 -36.98 28.28 -11.45
N ALA A 317 -38.06 27.94 -12.13
CA ALA A 317 -38.87 28.91 -12.87
C ALA A 317 -39.87 29.61 -11.94
N ALA A 318 -40.41 30.75 -12.38
CA ALA A 318 -41.70 31.25 -11.87
C ALA A 318 -42.85 30.27 -12.20
N THR A 319 -44.09 30.62 -11.86
CA THR A 319 -45.23 29.72 -12.07
C THR A 319 -45.61 29.60 -13.56
N ILE A 320 -45.64 28.38 -14.12
CA ILE A 320 -45.99 28.05 -15.51
C ILE A 320 -47.16 27.05 -15.52
N THR A 321 -48.08 27.16 -16.48
CA THR A 321 -49.12 26.12 -16.71
C THR A 321 -48.50 24.81 -17.16
N TRP A 322 -49.19 23.70 -16.94
CA TRP A 322 -48.60 22.38 -17.22
C TRP A 322 -48.31 22.18 -18.72
N CYS A 323 -49.28 22.54 -19.58
CA CYS A 323 -49.21 22.55 -21.04
C CYS A 323 -50.06 23.70 -21.61
N ALA A 324 -49.89 23.98 -22.91
CA ALA A 324 -50.70 24.93 -23.68
C ALA A 324 -52.21 24.57 -23.65
N SER A 325 -52.57 23.31 -23.93
CA SER A 325 -53.92 22.79 -23.65
C SER A 325 -54.01 22.29 -22.21
N THR A 326 -55.01 22.77 -21.47
CA THR A 326 -55.22 22.44 -20.07
C THR A 326 -56.36 21.46 -19.84
N THR A 327 -56.98 20.94 -20.90
CA THR A 327 -58.17 20.07 -20.85
C THR A 327 -58.04 18.81 -21.69
N THR A 328 -56.93 18.65 -22.41
CA THR A 328 -56.68 17.49 -23.29
C THR A 328 -55.57 16.63 -22.71
N GLN A 329 -55.73 15.30 -22.81
CA GLN A 329 -54.68 14.37 -22.43
C GLN A 329 -53.51 14.44 -23.42
N VAL A 330 -52.28 14.41 -22.87
CA VAL A 330 -51.07 14.19 -23.65
C VAL A 330 -50.71 12.71 -23.58
N ALA A 331 -50.71 12.02 -24.71
CA ALA A 331 -50.45 10.59 -24.77
C ALA A 331 -49.08 10.23 -24.18
N GLY A 332 -49.01 9.13 -23.42
CA GLY A 332 -47.75 8.63 -22.87
C GLY A 332 -47.14 9.45 -21.72
N THR A 333 -47.91 10.32 -21.06
CA THR A 333 -47.42 11.18 -19.95
C THR A 333 -47.87 10.73 -18.56
N PHE A 334 -48.44 9.53 -18.43
CA PHE A 334 -48.94 9.00 -17.15
C PHE A 334 -47.87 8.32 -16.29
N GLY A 335 -46.64 8.16 -16.80
CA GLY A 335 -45.58 7.48 -16.05
C GLY A 335 -45.27 8.22 -14.75
N THR A 336 -45.33 7.53 -13.61
CA THR A 336 -45.07 8.13 -12.29
C THR A 336 -43.75 7.68 -11.66
N ALA A 337 -43.22 6.53 -12.07
CA ALA A 337 -42.02 5.94 -11.49
C ALA A 337 -40.75 6.77 -11.74
N VAL A 338 -39.72 6.51 -10.93
CA VAL A 338 -38.37 7.05 -11.18
C VAL A 338 -37.87 6.59 -12.55
N GLY A 339 -37.29 7.51 -13.34
CA GLY A 339 -36.84 7.27 -14.71
C GLY A 339 -37.89 7.54 -15.79
N THR A 340 -39.16 7.75 -15.43
CA THR A 340 -40.21 8.04 -16.43
C THR A 340 -40.32 9.52 -16.80
N GLY A 341 -39.72 10.43 -16.02
CA GLY A 341 -39.86 11.87 -16.22
C GLY A 341 -39.32 12.35 -17.56
N TYR A 342 -38.20 11.77 -18.01
CA TYR A 342 -37.62 12.13 -19.30
C TYR A 342 -38.58 11.78 -20.44
N GLN A 343 -39.03 10.54 -20.53
CA GLN A 343 -39.95 10.11 -21.59
C GLN A 343 -41.28 10.87 -21.56
N ASN A 344 -41.84 11.13 -20.37
CA ASN A 344 -43.03 11.97 -20.24
C ASN A 344 -42.79 13.38 -20.83
N THR A 345 -41.67 14.01 -20.49
CA THR A 345 -41.30 15.35 -20.97
C THR A 345 -41.11 15.36 -22.49
N GLN A 346 -40.52 14.30 -23.06
CA GLN A 346 -40.39 14.15 -24.51
C GLN A 346 -41.76 13.98 -25.19
N ASN A 347 -42.69 13.24 -24.58
CA ASN A 347 -44.05 13.10 -25.09
C ASN A 347 -44.82 14.43 -25.04
N MET A 348 -44.60 15.26 -24.00
CA MET A 348 -45.11 16.64 -23.93
C MET A 348 -44.54 17.49 -25.07
N ARG A 349 -43.23 17.48 -25.26
CA ARG A 349 -42.53 18.21 -26.34
C ARG A 349 -43.04 17.82 -27.72
N ASN A 350 -43.24 16.53 -27.97
CA ASN A 350 -43.65 16.00 -29.27
C ASN A 350 -45.14 16.20 -29.55
N SER A 351 -45.95 16.54 -28.54
CA SER A 351 -47.37 16.85 -28.71
C SER A 351 -47.58 18.31 -29.13
N THR A 352 -47.08 18.66 -30.31
CA THR A 352 -46.96 20.05 -30.78
C THR A 352 -48.29 20.80 -30.96
N THR A 353 -49.42 20.08 -31.02
CA THR A 353 -50.76 20.68 -31.09
C THR A 353 -51.41 20.84 -29.70
N THR A 354 -51.15 19.91 -28.78
CA THR A 354 -51.77 19.89 -27.45
C THR A 354 -50.91 20.59 -26.39
N CYS A 355 -49.60 20.44 -26.48
CA CYS A 355 -48.63 20.92 -25.49
C CYS A 355 -47.47 21.68 -26.15
N ALA A 356 -47.78 22.54 -27.13
CA ALA A 356 -46.80 23.36 -27.84
C ALA A 356 -45.87 24.16 -26.91
N THR A 357 -46.39 24.60 -25.77
CA THR A 357 -45.68 25.32 -24.70
C THR A 357 -46.10 24.77 -23.34
N GLY A 358 -45.35 25.11 -22.28
CA GLY A 358 -45.70 24.75 -20.91
C GLY A 358 -44.49 24.47 -20.03
N ALA A 359 -44.72 23.76 -18.92
CA ALA A 359 -43.70 23.46 -17.92
C ALA A 359 -42.50 22.68 -18.49
N TRP A 360 -42.74 21.75 -19.42
CA TRP A 360 -41.69 20.96 -20.07
C TRP A 360 -40.67 21.84 -20.81
N GLN A 361 -41.13 22.92 -21.44
CA GLN A 361 -40.28 23.80 -22.23
C GLN A 361 -39.26 24.50 -21.33
N TRP A 362 -39.71 24.98 -20.17
CA TRP A 362 -38.78 25.57 -19.20
C TRP A 362 -37.80 24.54 -18.67
N ALA A 363 -38.29 23.37 -18.25
CA ALA A 363 -37.44 22.32 -17.68
C ALA A 363 -36.33 21.85 -18.66
N THR A 364 -36.56 21.99 -19.96
CA THR A 364 -35.65 21.51 -21.01
C THR A 364 -34.79 22.63 -21.62
N THR A 365 -35.13 23.90 -21.41
CA THR A 365 -34.24 25.01 -21.76
C THR A 365 -32.98 24.96 -20.89
N THR A 366 -31.86 25.42 -21.43
CA THR A 366 -30.50 25.15 -20.94
C THR A 366 -30.29 25.43 -19.44
N SER A 367 -30.25 24.36 -18.64
CA SER A 367 -29.68 24.38 -17.28
C SER A 367 -28.25 23.86 -17.41
N GLY A 368 -27.23 24.66 -17.07
CA GLY A 368 -25.84 24.17 -17.04
C GLY A 368 -25.23 23.67 -18.37
N GLY A 369 -25.80 24.01 -19.54
CA GLY A 369 -25.20 23.70 -20.85
C GLY A 369 -25.50 22.31 -21.43
N LEU A 370 -26.27 21.46 -20.74
CA LEU A 370 -26.65 20.12 -21.20
C LEU A 370 -28.06 20.09 -21.80
N SER A 371 -28.35 19.12 -22.67
CA SER A 371 -29.58 19.04 -23.47
C SER A 371 -30.62 18.02 -22.98
N ASP A 372 -30.25 17.21 -21.99
CA ASP A 372 -31.04 16.09 -21.44
C ASP A 372 -31.74 16.44 -20.11
N TRP A 373 -31.94 17.72 -19.83
CA TRP A 373 -32.78 18.16 -18.71
C TRP A 373 -34.26 18.00 -19.02
N TYR A 374 -35.05 17.64 -18.02
CA TYR A 374 -36.47 17.33 -18.17
C TYR A 374 -37.30 17.68 -16.93
N LEU A 375 -38.63 17.62 -17.07
CA LEU A 375 -39.56 17.84 -15.95
C LEU A 375 -39.70 16.53 -15.16
N PRO A 376 -39.50 16.51 -13.83
CA PRO A 376 -39.47 15.26 -13.06
C PRO A 376 -40.81 14.53 -13.09
N SER A 377 -40.80 13.20 -13.06
CA SER A 377 -42.00 12.41 -12.80
C SER A 377 -42.52 12.65 -11.38
N LYS A 378 -43.74 12.20 -11.10
CA LYS A 378 -44.36 12.27 -9.77
C LYS A 378 -43.43 11.76 -8.67
N ASN A 379 -42.82 10.59 -8.86
CA ASN A 379 -41.98 9.98 -7.83
C ASN A 379 -40.60 10.65 -7.76
N GLU A 380 -40.03 11.11 -8.88
CA GLU A 380 -38.78 11.89 -8.87
C GLU A 380 -38.97 13.19 -8.09
N LEU A 381 -40.09 13.89 -8.32
CA LEU A 381 -40.40 15.12 -7.59
C LEU A 381 -40.61 14.88 -6.10
N ALA A 382 -41.21 13.74 -5.72
CA ALA A 382 -41.33 13.33 -4.31
C ALA A 382 -39.95 13.11 -3.66
N PHE A 383 -38.98 12.54 -4.39
CA PHE A 383 -37.59 12.42 -3.90
C PHE A 383 -36.91 13.78 -3.72
N ILE A 384 -37.13 14.74 -4.63
CA ILE A 384 -36.64 16.12 -4.44
C ILE A 384 -37.21 16.70 -3.15
N TYR A 385 -38.51 16.55 -2.90
CA TYR A 385 -39.12 17.02 -1.66
C TYR A 385 -38.50 16.36 -0.42
N ALA A 386 -38.32 15.04 -0.44
CA ALA A 386 -37.72 14.28 0.67
C ALA A 386 -36.28 14.73 0.99
N THR A 387 -35.53 15.17 -0.03
CA THR A 387 -34.13 15.59 0.09
C THR A 387 -33.91 17.10 0.01
N ARG A 388 -35.00 17.89 0.06
CA ARG A 388 -35.00 19.33 -0.24
C ARG A 388 -33.99 20.16 0.55
N THR A 389 -33.73 19.80 1.81
CA THR A 389 -32.72 20.46 2.64
C THR A 389 -31.30 20.20 2.13
N ALA A 390 -30.98 18.97 1.76
CA ALA A 390 -29.67 18.59 1.21
C ALA A 390 -29.40 19.25 -0.16
N VAL A 391 -30.45 19.45 -0.97
CA VAL A 391 -30.34 20.13 -2.26
C VAL A 391 -30.60 21.64 -2.19
N SER A 392 -30.65 22.22 -0.98
CA SER A 392 -30.83 23.67 -0.74
C SER A 392 -32.12 24.26 -1.35
N LEU A 393 -33.17 23.46 -1.47
CA LEU A 393 -34.52 23.89 -1.85
C LEU A 393 -35.35 24.15 -0.60
N VAL A 394 -35.22 25.35 -0.02
CA VAL A 394 -35.98 25.80 1.14
C VAL A 394 -37.04 26.82 0.69
N GLY A 395 -38.30 26.40 0.66
CA GLY A 395 -39.42 27.28 0.29
C GLY A 395 -40.75 26.53 0.17
N ASP A 396 -41.83 27.29 0.26
CA ASP A 396 -43.21 26.79 0.39
C ASP A 396 -43.92 26.61 -0.97
N GLN A 397 -43.14 26.56 -2.05
CA GLN A 397 -43.67 26.57 -3.40
C GLN A 397 -44.28 25.22 -3.80
N SER A 398 -45.11 25.28 -4.84
CA SER A 398 -45.70 24.12 -5.49
C SER A 398 -45.01 23.86 -6.82
N TYR A 399 -44.56 22.64 -7.07
CA TYR A 399 -43.78 22.28 -8.25
C TYR A 399 -44.50 21.27 -9.13
N TRP A 400 -44.52 21.49 -10.44
CA TRP A 400 -45.09 20.54 -11.39
C TRP A 400 -44.23 19.29 -11.53
N SER A 401 -44.91 18.16 -11.73
CA SER A 401 -44.31 16.96 -12.32
C SER A 401 -44.73 16.82 -13.79
N SER A 402 -44.02 16.00 -14.55
CA SER A 402 -44.38 15.59 -15.91
C SER A 402 -45.52 14.57 -15.94
N SER A 403 -45.91 14.02 -14.79
CA SER A 403 -46.90 12.95 -14.70
C SER A 403 -48.30 13.54 -14.74
N GLN A 404 -49.02 13.24 -15.83
CA GLN A 404 -50.45 13.52 -15.94
C GLN A 404 -51.26 12.57 -15.05
N SER A 405 -52.38 13.03 -14.49
CA SER A 405 -53.36 12.15 -13.83
C SER A 405 -54.66 12.01 -14.63
N TYR A 406 -55.10 13.11 -15.25
CA TYR A 406 -56.30 13.12 -16.08
C TYR A 406 -56.19 14.08 -17.27
N SER A 407 -57.27 14.26 -18.03
CA SER A 407 -57.29 15.18 -19.19
C SER A 407 -57.00 16.62 -18.81
N ASP A 408 -57.45 17.06 -17.65
CA ASP A 408 -57.32 18.42 -17.14
C ASP A 408 -56.48 18.54 -15.85
N THR A 409 -55.99 17.43 -15.30
CA THR A 409 -55.15 17.40 -14.09
C THR A 409 -53.79 16.74 -14.31
N ALA A 410 -52.79 17.22 -13.55
CA ALA A 410 -51.45 16.65 -13.47
C ALA A 410 -50.98 16.61 -12.02
N TRP A 411 -49.98 15.78 -11.75
CA TRP A 411 -49.38 15.66 -10.42
C TRP A 411 -48.43 16.82 -10.13
N TYR A 412 -48.48 17.33 -8.91
CA TYR A 412 -47.55 18.33 -8.38
C TYR A 412 -47.24 18.03 -6.91
N HIS A 413 -46.19 18.64 -6.38
CA HIS A 413 -45.84 18.53 -4.97
C HIS A 413 -45.83 19.91 -4.31
N GLN A 414 -46.50 20.04 -3.16
CA GLN A 414 -46.42 21.24 -2.33
C GLN A 414 -45.29 21.07 -1.32
N PHE A 415 -44.31 21.98 -1.32
CA PHE A 415 -43.18 21.88 -0.40
C PHE A 415 -43.53 22.42 1.00
N ALA A 416 -44.56 23.26 1.11
CA ALA A 416 -45.07 23.77 2.39
C ALA A 416 -45.74 22.71 3.28
N GLN A 417 -46.49 21.78 2.66
CA GLN A 417 -47.38 20.85 3.38
C GLN A 417 -46.95 19.40 3.28
N SER A 418 -45.75 19.13 2.74
CA SER A 418 -45.20 17.78 2.60
C SER A 418 -46.01 16.78 1.77
N THR A 419 -46.96 17.25 0.97
CA THR A 419 -47.95 16.38 0.33
C THR A 419 -47.97 16.58 -1.19
N GLY A 420 -48.07 15.46 -1.92
CA GLY A 420 -48.30 15.43 -3.36
C GLY A 420 -49.79 15.43 -3.68
N TYR A 421 -50.20 16.21 -4.68
CA TYR A 421 -51.59 16.38 -5.06
C TYR A 421 -51.77 16.33 -6.58
N GLU A 422 -53.02 16.16 -7.01
CA GLU A 422 -53.45 16.47 -8.36
C GLU A 422 -53.86 17.94 -8.44
N GLY A 423 -53.40 18.62 -9.48
CA GLY A 423 -53.71 20.03 -9.72
C GLY A 423 -54.26 20.22 -11.12
N MET A 424 -55.21 21.15 -11.27
CA MET A 424 -55.71 21.52 -12.59
C MET A 424 -54.57 22.12 -13.42
N LYS A 425 -54.37 21.63 -14.65
CA LYS A 425 -53.28 22.04 -15.56
C LYS A 425 -53.27 23.54 -15.86
N LYS A 426 -54.42 24.20 -15.74
CA LYS A 426 -54.59 25.66 -15.89
C LYS A 426 -53.99 26.49 -14.77
N GLN A 427 -53.75 25.90 -13.60
CA GLN A 427 -53.16 26.62 -12.47
C GLN A 427 -51.63 26.65 -12.62
N PRO A 428 -50.99 27.81 -12.71
CA PRO A 428 -49.55 27.85 -12.90
C PRO A 428 -48.82 27.41 -11.62
N LYS A 429 -47.73 26.64 -11.75
CA LYS A 429 -46.87 26.15 -10.65
C LYS A 429 -45.40 26.27 -11.03
N TYR A 430 -44.51 26.23 -10.04
CA TYR A 430 -43.06 26.32 -10.27
C TYR A 430 -42.55 25.09 -11.01
N VAL A 431 -41.40 25.23 -11.67
CA VAL A 431 -40.77 24.15 -12.44
C VAL A 431 -39.33 23.96 -11.96
N LEU A 432 -38.98 22.71 -11.68
CA LEU A 432 -37.61 22.27 -11.41
C LEU A 432 -37.16 21.36 -12.55
N PRO A 433 -36.07 21.70 -13.26
CA PRO A 433 -35.45 20.79 -14.20
C PRO A 433 -34.70 19.69 -13.43
N VAL A 434 -34.78 18.45 -13.89
CA VAL A 434 -33.98 17.34 -13.40
C VAL A 434 -33.25 16.63 -14.54
N ARG A 435 -32.23 15.85 -14.18
CA ARG A 435 -31.41 15.09 -15.13
C ARG A 435 -30.96 13.77 -14.50
N ALA A 436 -30.95 12.71 -15.30
CA ALA A 436 -30.46 11.38 -14.92
C ALA A 436 -29.06 11.17 -15.47
N PHE A 437 -28.17 10.56 -14.67
CA PHE A 437 -26.80 10.23 -15.08
C PHE A 437 -26.20 9.02 -14.36
#